data_AF-A0A2I0K893-F1
#
_entry.id   AF-A0A2I0K893-F1
#
_cell.length_a   1.000
_cell.length_b   1.000
_cell.length_c   1.000
_cell.angle_alpha   90.00
_cell.angle_beta   90.00
_cell.angle_gamma   90.00
#
_symmetry.space_group_name_H-M   'P 1'
#
loop_
_entity.id
_entity.type
_entity.pdbx_description
1 polymer ?
#
loop_
_entity_poly.entity_id
_entity_poly.type
_entity_poly.pdbx_seq_one_letter_code
_entity_poly.pdbx_strand_id
1 'polypeptide(L)'
;MPSLVLPGKIVRLELENFNSHKGHHVIGLCYEFTAIIGPNGASKSNLMDAISFVHGVRTGHLRESQLKDLVYAFDNSEKVQKGRRAFVRLVT
;
A
#
# COMPACT_ATOMS: atom_id res chain seq x y z
N MET A 1 2.73 22.70 -17.98
CA MET A 1 2.66 21.69 -19.05
C MET A 1 2.01 20.45 -18.46
N PRO A 2 0.94 19.89 -19.04
CA PRO A 2 0.39 18.64 -18.54
C PRO A 2 1.41 17.55 -18.85
N SER A 3 1.90 16.87 -17.81
CA SER A 3 2.70 15.66 -17.99
C SER A 3 1.83 14.67 -18.76
N LEU A 4 2.17 14.42 -20.03
CA LEU A 4 1.61 13.31 -20.79
C LEU A 4 1.84 12.06 -19.94
N VAL A 5 0.76 11.49 -19.39
CA VAL A 5 0.82 10.23 -18.67
C VAL A 5 1.26 9.19 -19.69
N LEU A 6 2.51 8.75 -19.57
CA LEU A 6 3.09 7.78 -20.48
C LEU A 6 2.45 6.41 -20.18
N PRO A 7 2.02 5.66 -21.21
CA PRO A 7 1.46 4.33 -21.00
C PRO A 7 2.44 3.44 -20.23
N GLY A 8 1.93 2.75 -19.21
CA GLY A 8 2.72 1.83 -18.37
C GLY A 8 3.49 2.49 -17.23
N LYS A 9 3.33 3.81 -17.00
CA LYS A 9 3.98 4.51 -15.90
C LYS A 9 3.09 4.57 -14.67
N ILE A 10 3.60 4.19 -13.50
CA ILE A 10 2.89 4.41 -12.25
C ILE A 10 2.95 5.90 -11.89
N VAL A 11 1.81 6.55 -11.75
CA VAL A 11 1.69 7.96 -11.35
C VAL A 11 1.69 8.07 -9.83
N ARG A 12 0.86 7.27 -9.16
CA ARG A 12 0.72 7.29 -7.70
C ARG A 12 0.12 6.00 -7.16
N LEU A 13 0.36 5.77 -5.87
CA LEU A 13 -0.32 4.75 -5.08
C LEU A 13 -1.27 5.42 -4.10
N GLU A 14 -2.51 4.96 -4.07
CA GLU A 14 -3.51 5.37 -3.09
C GLU A 14 -3.87 4.18 -2.21
N LEU A 15 -3.97 4.39 -0.91
CA LEU A 15 -4.28 3.33 0.04
C LEU A 15 -5.09 3.87 1.21
N GLU A 16 -6.04 3.08 1.68
CA GLU A 16 -6.81 3.37 2.90
C GLU A 16 -6.73 2.19 3.85
N ASN A 17 -6.35 2.44 5.10
CA ASN A 17 -6.29 1.44 6.18
C ASN A 17 -5.51 0.17 5.81
N PHE A 18 -4.47 0.28 4.97
CA PHE A 18 -3.68 -0.86 4.51
C PHE A 18 -2.41 -1.05 5.35
N ASN A 19 -2.28 -2.23 5.95
CA ASN A 19 -1.22 -2.62 6.86
C ASN A 19 -1.06 -1.58 7.97
N SER A 20 0.12 -0.96 8.12
CA SER A 20 0.40 0.06 9.14
C SER A 20 -0.12 1.47 8.81
N HIS A 21 -0.71 1.68 7.62
CA HIS A 21 -1.19 3.00 7.19
C HIS A 21 -2.64 3.21 7.59
N LYS A 22 -2.88 3.98 8.65
CA LYS A 22 -4.21 4.40 9.09
C LYS A 22 -4.77 5.52 8.21
N GLY A 23 -6.04 5.43 7.82
CA GLY A 23 -6.70 6.44 7.01
C GLY A 23 -6.24 6.43 5.56
N HIS A 24 -6.58 7.47 4.81
CA HIS A 24 -6.31 7.59 3.38
C HIS A 24 -4.94 8.26 3.12
N HIS A 25 -4.10 7.61 2.31
CA HIS A 25 -2.77 8.08 1.91
C HIS A 25 -2.64 8.10 0.40
N VAL A 26 -1.95 9.13 -0.11
CA VAL A 26 -1.64 9.30 -1.54
C VAL A 26 -0.13 9.48 -1.68
N ILE A 27 0.52 8.56 -2.40
CA ILE A 27 1.97 8.52 -2.55
C ILE A 27 2.31 8.71 -4.02
N GLY A 28 2.95 9.84 -4.35
CA GLY A 28 3.39 10.14 -5.71
C GLY A 28 4.59 9.31 -6.13
N LEU A 29 4.53 8.74 -7.34
CA LEU A 29 5.58 7.93 -7.97
C LEU A 29 5.89 8.46 -9.39
N CYS A 30 5.70 9.76 -9.62
CA CYS A 30 5.65 10.38 -10.95
C CYS A 30 7.00 10.49 -11.69
N TYR A 31 8.11 10.07 -11.11
CA TYR A 31 9.44 10.16 -11.71
C TYR A 31 9.84 8.84 -12.39
N GLU A 32 10.76 8.89 -13.35
CA GLU A 32 11.29 7.69 -14.01
C GLU A 32 11.98 6.74 -13.02
N PHE A 33 12.63 7.33 -12.01
CA PHE A 33 13.19 6.62 -10.88
C PHE A 33 12.70 7.31 -9.60
N THR A 34 12.14 6.52 -8.69
CA THR A 34 11.68 7.01 -7.38
C THR A 34 12.29 6.12 -6.29
N ALA A 35 13.03 6.74 -5.36
CA ALA A 35 13.57 6.05 -4.19
C ALA A 35 12.67 6.28 -2.97
N ILE A 36 12.36 5.20 -2.26
CA ILE A 36 11.59 5.24 -1.00
C ILE A 36 12.58 5.17 0.16
N ILE A 37 12.72 6.25 0.93
CA ILE A 37 13.68 6.37 2.03
C ILE A 37 12.98 6.74 3.35
N GLY A 38 13.69 6.57 4.48
CA GLY A 38 13.17 6.88 5.82
C GLY A 38 13.71 5.95 6.91
N PRO A 39 13.44 6.23 8.19
CA PRO A 39 13.98 5.48 9.32
C PRO A 39 13.44 4.05 9.40
N ASN A 40 14.12 3.17 10.14
CA ASN A 40 13.64 1.81 10.40
C ASN A 40 12.28 1.86 11.10
N GLY A 41 11.36 0.96 10.70
CA GLY A 41 9.99 0.97 11.20
C GLY A 41 9.03 1.96 10.53
N ALA A 42 9.51 2.85 9.64
CA ALA A 42 8.65 3.82 8.92
C ALA A 42 7.76 3.21 7.82
N SER A 43 7.52 1.90 7.82
CA SER A 43 6.60 1.22 6.89
C SER A 43 6.97 1.25 5.39
N LYS A 44 8.23 1.55 5.05
CA LYS A 44 8.70 1.64 3.65
C LYS A 44 8.44 0.36 2.83
N SER A 45 8.76 -0.81 3.39
CA SER A 45 8.52 -2.11 2.74
C SER A 45 7.03 -2.43 2.61
N ASN A 46 6.16 -1.82 3.43
CA ASN A 46 4.70 -2.01 3.31
C ASN A 46 4.17 -1.39 2.01
N LEU A 47 4.91 -0.44 1.42
CA LEU A 47 4.59 0.07 0.09
C LEU A 47 4.80 -0.97 -1.01
N MET A 48 5.85 -1.80 -0.89
CA MET A 48 6.08 -2.89 -1.83
C MET A 48 5.01 -3.98 -1.70
N ASP A 49 4.54 -4.25 -0.48
CA ASP A 49 3.41 -5.16 -0.27
C ASP A 49 2.11 -4.60 -0.87
N ALA A 50 1.88 -3.29 -0.76
CA ALA A 50 0.71 -2.63 -1.35
C ALA A 50 0.74 -2.71 -2.89
N ILE A 51 1.89 -2.46 -3.51
CA ILE A 51 2.08 -2.63 -4.96
C ILE A 51 1.84 -4.10 -5.35
N SER A 52 2.44 -5.04 -4.62
CA SER A 52 2.28 -6.49 -4.86
C SER A 52 0.82 -6.94 -4.74
N PHE A 53 0.10 -6.40 -3.76
CA PHE A 53 -1.31 -6.67 -3.53
C PHE A 53 -2.19 -6.26 -4.72
N VAL A 54 -1.97 -5.07 -5.28
CA VAL A 54 -2.72 -4.61 -6.47
C VAL A 54 -2.47 -5.50 -7.69
N HIS A 55 -1.26 -6.05 -7.81
CA HIS A 55 -0.91 -6.99 -8.89
C HIS A 55 -1.40 -8.43 -8.63
N GLY A 56 -2.16 -8.67 -7.56
CA GLY A 56 -2.76 -9.98 -7.27
C GLY A 56 -1.77 -11.02 -6.73
N VAL A 57 -0.62 -10.58 -6.19
CA VAL A 57 0.32 -11.48 -5.51
C VAL A 57 -0.38 -12.14 -4.31
N ARG A 58 -0.31 -13.47 -4.22
CA ARG A 58 -0.91 -14.22 -3.11
C ARG A 58 -0.30 -13.79 -1.78
N THR A 59 -1.12 -13.69 -0.74
CA THR A 59 -0.69 -13.26 0.59
C THR A 59 0.41 -14.13 1.19
N GLY A 60 0.51 -15.41 0.83
CA GLY A 60 1.63 -16.28 1.25
C GLY A 60 3.01 -15.82 0.78
N HIS A 61 3.09 -14.91 -0.20
CA HIS A 61 4.35 -14.28 -0.63
C HIS A 61 4.54 -12.86 -0.09
N LEU A 62 3.52 -12.32 0.59
CA LEU A 62 3.64 -11.07 1.32
C LEU A 62 4.22 -11.37 2.70
N ARG A 63 4.71 -10.34 3.40
CA ARG A 63 5.22 -10.50 4.76
C ARG A 63 4.13 -10.93 5.74
N GLU A 64 2.90 -10.51 5.49
CA GLU A 64 1.71 -10.98 6.20
C GLU A 64 0.98 -12.04 5.37
N SER A 65 0.84 -13.23 5.94
CA SER A 65 0.31 -14.39 5.23
C SER A 65 -1.22 -14.41 5.13
N GLN A 66 -1.94 -13.64 5.97
CA GLN A 66 -3.40 -13.61 6.02
C GLN A 66 -3.96 -12.26 5.54
N LEU A 67 -4.99 -12.29 4.70
CA LEU A 67 -5.64 -11.07 4.15
C LEU A 67 -6.16 -10.11 5.24
N LYS A 68 -6.68 -10.65 6.35
CA LYS A 68 -7.22 -9.83 7.45
C LYS A 68 -6.15 -9.04 8.23
N ASP A 69 -4.89 -9.46 8.11
CA ASP A 69 -3.77 -8.82 8.78
C ASP A 69 -3.29 -7.61 7.97
N LEU A 70 -3.50 -7.63 6.64
CA LEU A 70 -3.23 -6.48 5.75
C LEU A 70 -4.18 -5.30 5.98
N VAL A 71 -5.19 -5.44 6.84
CA VAL A 71 -6.08 -4.34 7.23
C VAL A 71 -5.58 -3.77 8.54
N TYR A 72 -5.37 -2.45 8.56
CA TYR A 72 -4.91 -1.70 9.73
C TYR A 72 -5.69 -2.08 10.99
N ALA A 73 -4.94 -2.21 12.07
CA ALA A 73 -5.43 -2.38 13.43
C ALA A 73 -4.47 -1.66 14.36
N PHE A 74 -5.00 -0.79 15.22
CA PHE A 74 -4.19 -0.08 16.22
C PHE A 74 -3.63 -1.04 17.27
N ASP A 75 -4.42 -2.04 17.64
CA ASP A 75 -4.05 -3.08 18.59
C ASP A 75 -4.60 -4.46 18.18
N ASN A 76 -4.33 -5.47 19.01
CA ASN A 76 -4.82 -6.83 18.77
C ASN A 76 -6.34 -6.98 18.97
N SER A 77 -6.98 -6.07 19.70
CA SER A 77 -8.43 -6.09 19.91
C SER A 77 -9.17 -5.72 18.62
N GLU A 78 -8.66 -4.73 17.89
CA GLU A 78 -9.20 -4.33 16.60
C GLU A 78 -9.09 -5.42 15.54
N LYS A 79 -8.04 -6.28 15.60
CA LYS A 79 -7.89 -7.40 14.66
C LYS A 79 -9.08 -8.37 14.66
N VAL A 80 -9.79 -8.48 15.79
CA VAL A 80 -10.95 -9.37 15.96
C VAL A 80 -12.25 -8.70 15.49
N GLN A 81 -12.26 -7.37 15.33
CA GLN A 81 -13.45 -6.64 14.88
C GLN A 81 -13.82 -7.01 13.44
N LYS A 82 -15.11 -7.27 13.24
CA LYS A 82 -15.70 -7.50 11.92
C LYS A 82 -15.92 -6.18 11.20
N GLY A 83 -15.88 -6.21 9.87
CA GLY A 83 -16.18 -5.05 9.03
C GLY A 83 -15.02 -4.07 8.81
N ARG A 84 -13.80 -4.42 9.25
CA ARG A 84 -12.60 -3.67 8.85
C ARG A 84 -12.39 -3.76 7.35
N ARG A 85 -12.05 -2.64 6.72
CA ARG A 85 -11.84 -2.55 5.27
C ARG A 85 -10.54 -1.82 4.98
N ALA A 86 -9.86 -2.28 3.95
CA ALA A 86 -8.71 -1.61 3.38
C ALA A 86 -8.84 -1.63 1.85
N PHE A 87 -8.21 -0.67 1.19
CA PHE A 87 -7.99 -0.75 -0.24
C PHE A 87 -6.60 -0.26 -0.61
N VAL A 88 -6.14 -0.72 -1.76
CA VAL A 88 -4.99 -0.16 -2.46
C VAL A 88 -5.38 0.03 -3.91
N ARG A 89 -5.02 1.18 -4.48
CA ARG A 89 -5.24 1.53 -5.88
C ARG A 89 -3.95 2.04 -6.48
N LEU A 90 -3.52 1.39 -7.55
CA LEU A 90 -2.42 1.87 -8.37
C LEU A 90 -2.99 2.74 -9.49
N VAL A 91 -2.50 3.96 -9.60
CA VAL A 91 -2.85 4.87 -10.68
C VAL A 91 -1.70 4.88 -11.66
N THR A 92 -1.98 4.46 -12.89
CA THR A 92 -1.04 4.44 -14.02
C THR A 92 -1.42 5.45 -15.10
#